data_AF-A0A259PIK8-F1
#
_entry.id   AF-A0A259PIK8-F1
#
_cell.length_a   1.000
_cell.length_b   1.000
_cell.length_c   1.000
_cell.angle_alpha   90.00
_cell.angle_beta   90.00
_cell.angle_gamma   90.00
#
_symmetry.space_group_name_H-M   'P 1'
#
loop_
_entity.id
_entity.type
_entity.pdbx_description
1 polymer ?
#
loop_
_entity_poly.entity_id
_entity_poly.type
_entity_poly.pdbx_seq_one_letter_code
_entity_poly.pdbx_strand_id
1 'polypeptide(L)'
;MKELPSLSTPVHVIDDVAEDLDRTIERLAKLRPAEYDRVKKDEAGKLGITVKALDAEIRIKQKEKDLANDAPFKTIEPWPHAIDGADLLCSVIKTIRRYVICSEHTARAATLWITHTYLLDVIYCSPLAIITAPDKGCGKSTLLDVMADMVYQPIPTASISAAALYRTIEEYQPTLLIDEVDSFLAGDEAMRGIINCGHKRKAAFVMRCDGEDNKPKRFSTWAAKLLSGISAKNLHDTITSRAIILELRKKLATEVIASNRNNQDEYHALSRKLVRWTSDIKGQLRQSNVTFPNSLNDRQKDNWESLLAVADIAGGQWPEIARETAVAICSKAETKSYQVELLEDIKAIFELKKIDRVSTANLINYLCEDVEANWATYSHGKQISPKQLAKILGSYGIVSKTVRFGGYATAKGYDKAQFLDAWARYVDVLVTASTENECEPSHTNAGVTQVVTGVTTPPDTSCHASQHLSCNYGESFSQSKTCDGTNEFAVTATPLQHRDRDVYEAVKWGEGSPLSVNSENPDFKSGIRPIL
;
A
#
# COMPACT_ATOMS: atom_id res chain seq x y z
N MET A 1 9.07 66.99 23.13
CA MET A 1 9.39 65.57 22.86
C MET A 1 9.51 64.87 24.21
N LYS A 2 8.50 64.09 24.60
CA LYS A 2 8.54 63.19 25.75
C LYS A 2 8.51 61.77 25.18
N GLU A 3 9.46 60.95 25.57
CA GLU A 3 9.60 59.56 25.15
C GLU A 3 8.44 58.69 25.66
N LEU A 4 7.98 57.79 24.80
CA LEU A 4 7.00 56.74 25.10
C LEU A 4 7.73 55.50 25.65
N PRO A 5 7.24 54.86 26.72
CA PRO A 5 7.83 53.63 27.23
C PRO A 5 7.40 52.40 26.40
N SER A 6 8.38 51.54 26.11
CA SER A 6 8.24 50.28 25.39
C SER A 6 7.51 49.22 26.23
N LEU A 7 6.40 48.68 25.71
CA LEU A 7 5.71 47.50 26.23
C LEU A 7 6.40 46.22 25.74
N SER A 8 7.14 45.55 26.64
CA SER A 8 7.54 44.15 26.47
C SER A 8 6.51 43.24 27.16
N THR A 9 5.68 42.56 26.39
CA THR A 9 4.76 41.54 26.91
C THR A 9 5.51 40.22 27.13
N PRO A 10 5.39 39.55 28.29
CA PRO A 10 6.14 38.33 28.57
C PRO A 10 5.44 37.09 27.99
N VAL A 11 6.05 36.46 27.00
CA VAL A 11 5.60 35.20 26.38
C VAL A 11 5.76 34.00 27.35
N HIS A 12 6.65 34.08 28.34
CA HIS A 12 6.97 32.98 29.26
C HIS A 12 5.89 32.65 30.31
N VAL A 13 4.97 33.56 30.65
CA VAL A 13 4.01 33.34 31.76
C VAL A 13 2.83 32.45 31.35
N ILE A 14 2.58 32.31 30.05
CA ILE A 14 1.41 31.56 29.55
C ILE A 14 1.71 30.04 29.53
N ASP A 15 2.96 29.65 29.23
CA ASP A 15 3.35 28.24 29.16
C ASP A 15 3.42 27.57 30.56
N ASP A 16 3.90 28.30 31.58
CA ASP A 16 3.98 27.79 32.96
C ASP A 16 2.59 27.52 33.58
N VAL A 17 1.57 28.31 33.20
CA VAL A 17 0.19 28.15 33.68
C VAL A 17 -0.52 26.99 32.99
N ALA A 18 -0.18 26.71 31.73
CA ALA A 18 -0.73 25.57 30.98
C ALA A 18 -0.21 24.22 31.53
N GLU A 19 1.07 24.12 31.86
CA GLU A 19 1.63 22.91 32.49
C GLU A 19 1.04 22.64 33.89
N ASP A 20 0.79 23.68 34.68
CA ASP A 20 0.19 23.55 36.02
C ASP A 20 -1.29 23.13 35.95
N LEU A 21 -2.01 23.60 34.93
CA LEU A 21 -3.38 23.22 34.64
C LEU A 21 -3.47 21.72 34.30
N ASP A 22 -2.67 21.22 33.36
CA ASP A 22 -2.70 19.83 32.92
C ASP A 22 -2.35 18.86 34.06
N ARG A 23 -1.31 19.17 34.86
CA ARG A 23 -0.93 18.36 36.03
C ARG A 23 -2.05 18.32 37.08
N THR A 24 -2.74 19.45 37.28
CA THR A 24 -3.84 19.55 38.24
C THR A 24 -5.06 18.76 37.77
N ILE A 25 -5.44 18.88 36.49
CA ILE A 25 -6.53 18.09 35.89
C ILE A 25 -6.22 16.59 36.00
N GLU A 26 -4.99 16.18 35.71
CA GLU A 26 -4.58 14.78 35.76
C GLU A 26 -4.59 14.18 37.17
N ARG A 27 -4.28 14.98 38.19
CA ARG A 27 -4.45 14.61 39.61
C ARG A 27 -5.92 14.49 39.98
N LEU A 28 -6.75 15.46 39.60
CA LEU A 28 -8.17 15.50 39.96
C LEU A 28 -8.99 14.41 39.27
N ALA A 29 -8.65 14.05 38.03
CA ALA A 29 -9.29 12.97 37.28
C ALA A 29 -9.11 11.58 37.93
N LYS A 30 -8.14 11.41 38.84
CA LYS A 30 -7.88 10.15 39.58
C LYS A 30 -8.67 10.04 40.90
N LEU A 31 -9.31 11.12 41.36
CA LEU A 31 -10.07 11.12 42.62
C LEU A 31 -11.44 10.45 42.45
N ARG A 32 -11.97 9.88 43.54
CA ARG A 32 -13.35 9.39 43.54
C ARG A 32 -14.33 10.58 43.47
N PRO A 33 -15.55 10.41 42.95
CA PRO A 33 -16.51 11.51 42.80
C PRO A 33 -16.74 12.33 44.09
N ALA A 34 -16.84 11.67 45.24
CA ALA A 34 -17.04 12.32 46.53
C ALA A 34 -15.79 13.08 47.05
N GLU A 35 -14.59 12.69 46.63
CA GLU A 35 -13.34 13.35 46.99
C GLU A 35 -13.10 14.56 46.10
N TYR A 36 -13.38 14.43 44.80
CA TYR A 36 -13.36 15.52 43.85
C TYR A 36 -14.34 16.64 44.23
N ASP A 37 -15.57 16.29 44.64
CA ASP A 37 -16.59 17.27 45.03
C ASP A 37 -16.18 18.19 46.18
N ARG A 38 -15.30 17.70 47.06
CA ARG A 38 -14.77 18.47 48.20
C ARG A 38 -13.71 19.48 47.79
N VAL A 39 -12.92 19.16 46.76
CA VAL A 39 -11.76 19.98 46.35
C VAL A 39 -12.05 20.87 45.13
N LYS A 40 -13.11 20.58 44.35
CA LYS A 40 -13.37 21.25 43.07
C LYS A 40 -13.55 22.76 43.15
N LYS A 41 -14.13 23.29 44.25
CA LYS A 41 -14.31 24.74 44.43
C LYS A 41 -12.99 25.45 44.65
N ASP A 42 -12.14 24.88 45.49
CA ASP A 42 -10.85 25.47 45.85
C ASP A 42 -9.86 25.37 44.69
N GLU A 43 -9.84 24.23 43.99
CA GLU A 43 -8.97 24.01 42.83
C GLU A 43 -9.40 24.84 41.62
N ALA A 44 -10.70 24.98 41.36
CA ALA A 44 -11.20 25.92 40.35
C ALA A 44 -10.81 27.36 40.68
N GLY A 45 -10.85 27.74 41.96
CA GLY A 45 -10.40 29.05 42.44
C GLY A 45 -8.90 29.30 42.22
N LYS A 46 -8.04 28.30 42.47
CA LYS A 46 -6.59 28.39 42.21
C LYS A 46 -6.25 28.52 40.73
N LEU A 47 -6.98 27.79 39.89
CA LEU A 47 -6.78 27.76 38.43
C LEU A 47 -7.42 28.94 37.71
N GLY A 48 -8.20 29.78 38.41
CA GLY A 48 -8.89 30.93 37.80
C GLY A 48 -9.98 30.55 36.79
N ILE A 49 -10.49 29.31 36.83
CA ILE A 49 -11.54 28.80 35.95
C ILE A 49 -12.84 28.53 36.71
N THR A 50 -13.95 28.44 35.99
CA THR A 50 -15.23 28.06 36.61
C THR A 50 -15.26 26.56 36.95
N VAL A 51 -15.97 26.19 38.01
CA VAL A 51 -16.19 24.77 38.37
C VAL A 51 -16.78 23.98 37.19
N LYS A 52 -17.67 24.60 36.40
CA LYS A 52 -18.25 23.98 35.19
C LYS A 52 -17.21 23.69 34.11
N ALA A 53 -16.22 24.56 33.93
CA ALA A 53 -15.12 24.33 33.01
C ALA A 53 -14.20 23.21 33.52
N LEU A 54 -13.86 23.23 34.81
CA LEU A 54 -13.08 22.17 35.45
C LEU A 54 -13.75 20.79 35.36
N ASP A 55 -15.07 20.72 35.59
CA ASP A 55 -15.87 19.50 35.43
C ASP A 55 -15.86 18.98 33.98
N ALA A 56 -15.88 19.88 32.99
CA ALA A 56 -15.81 19.51 31.58
C ALA A 56 -14.44 18.93 31.21
N GLU A 57 -13.35 19.59 31.62
CA GLU A 57 -11.98 19.12 31.39
C GLU A 57 -11.70 17.77 32.05
N ILE A 58 -12.12 17.59 33.31
CA ILE A 58 -11.97 16.32 34.01
C ILE A 58 -12.78 15.22 33.34
N ARG A 59 -14.00 15.51 32.88
CA ARG A 59 -14.81 14.54 32.15
C ARG A 59 -14.19 14.17 30.81
N ILE A 60 -13.55 15.11 30.11
CA ILE A 60 -12.77 14.83 28.90
C ILE A 60 -11.61 13.90 29.24
N LYS A 61 -10.77 14.23 30.23
CA LYS A 61 -9.63 13.41 30.68
C LYS A 61 -10.04 12.03 31.20
N GLN A 62 -11.15 11.93 31.93
CA GLN A 62 -11.70 10.65 32.39
C GLN A 62 -12.17 9.82 31.21
N LYS A 63 -12.87 10.43 30.25
CA LYS A 63 -13.29 9.77 29.02
C LYS A 63 -12.09 9.32 28.19
N GLU A 64 -11.04 10.12 28.05
CA GLU A 64 -9.77 9.73 27.40
C GLU A 64 -9.11 8.54 28.10
N LYS A 65 -9.12 8.54 29.44
CA LYS A 65 -8.56 7.45 30.25
C LYS A 65 -9.39 6.18 30.17
N ASP A 66 -10.72 6.29 30.16
CA ASP A 66 -11.64 5.17 30.00
C ASP A 66 -11.52 4.58 28.58
N LEU A 67 -11.44 5.43 27.55
CA LEU A 67 -11.11 4.99 26.18
C LEU A 67 -9.74 4.29 26.13
N ALA A 68 -8.74 4.78 26.85
CA ALA A 68 -7.41 4.14 26.88
C ALA A 68 -7.42 2.79 27.62
N ASN A 69 -8.25 2.62 28.65
CA ASN A 69 -8.40 1.38 29.41
C ASN A 69 -9.28 0.34 28.70
N ASP A 70 -10.24 0.78 27.90
CA ASP A 70 -11.18 -0.06 27.13
C ASP A 70 -10.76 -0.20 25.66
N ALA A 71 -9.62 0.40 25.28
CA ALA A 71 -9.07 0.26 23.94
C ALA A 71 -8.75 -1.22 23.67
N PRO A 72 -9.10 -1.76 22.49
CA PRO A 72 -8.85 -3.16 22.15
C PRO A 72 -7.36 -3.47 21.90
N PHE A 73 -6.45 -2.55 22.22
CA PHE A 73 -5.03 -2.65 21.90
C PHE A 73 -4.18 -2.92 23.14
N LYS A 74 -3.18 -3.78 22.95
CA LYS A 74 -2.11 -3.92 23.93
C LYS A 74 -1.24 -2.65 23.94
N THR A 75 -1.03 -2.06 25.10
CA THR A 75 -0.05 -0.98 25.26
C THR A 75 1.36 -1.54 25.03
N ILE A 76 2.10 -0.97 24.08
CA ILE A 76 3.46 -1.40 23.72
C ILE A 76 4.46 -0.36 24.26
N GLU A 77 5.25 -0.75 25.24
CA GLU A 77 6.30 0.13 25.78
C GLU A 77 7.47 0.28 24.80
N PRO A 78 7.97 1.50 24.54
CA PRO A 78 9.12 1.72 23.69
C PRO A 78 10.34 0.87 24.10
N TRP A 79 11.17 0.52 23.13
CA TRP A 79 12.49 -0.05 23.41
C TRP A 79 13.34 0.94 24.22
N PRO A 80 14.11 0.48 25.24
CA PRO A 80 14.78 1.39 26.18
C PRO A 80 15.95 2.18 25.56
N HIS A 81 16.60 1.62 24.54
CA HIS A 81 17.78 2.22 23.91
C HIS A 81 17.44 2.78 22.53
N ALA A 82 18.25 3.74 22.07
CA ALA A 82 18.18 4.24 20.70
C ALA A 82 18.34 3.09 19.70
N ILE A 83 17.65 3.21 18.57
CA ILE A 83 17.61 2.19 17.52
C ILE A 83 18.17 2.77 16.24
N ASP A 84 19.07 2.03 15.59
CA ASP A 84 19.46 2.31 14.22
C ASP A 84 18.32 1.94 13.27
N GLY A 85 17.87 2.93 12.49
CA GLY A 85 16.73 2.77 11.60
C GLY A 85 16.99 1.78 10.48
N ALA A 86 18.18 1.80 9.88
CA ALA A 86 18.53 0.94 8.77
C ALA A 86 18.53 -0.55 9.20
N ASP A 87 19.13 -0.86 10.35
CA ASP A 87 19.15 -2.20 10.92
C ASP A 87 17.76 -2.69 11.35
N LEU A 88 16.92 -1.79 11.89
CA LEU A 88 15.54 -2.11 12.25
C LEU A 88 14.74 -2.51 11.01
N LEU A 89 14.75 -1.69 9.96
CA LEU A 89 14.02 -1.98 8.74
C LEU A 89 14.55 -3.27 8.07
N CYS A 90 15.87 -3.52 8.10
CA CYS A 90 16.43 -4.79 7.63
C CYS A 90 15.93 -5.99 8.46
N SER A 91 15.74 -5.83 9.77
CA SER A 91 15.18 -6.86 10.65
C SER A 91 13.72 -7.16 10.32
N VAL A 92 12.92 -6.13 10.02
CA VAL A 92 11.53 -6.29 9.58
C VAL A 92 11.46 -7.03 8.23
N ILE A 93 12.29 -6.67 7.24
CA ILE A 93 12.38 -7.41 5.96
C ILE A 93 12.73 -8.88 6.21
N LYS A 94 13.75 -9.15 7.03
CA LYS A 94 14.18 -10.52 7.33
C LYS A 94 13.04 -11.34 7.93
N THR A 95 12.24 -10.72 8.81
CA THR A 95 11.07 -11.35 9.44
C THR A 95 9.99 -11.66 8.40
N ILE A 96 9.63 -10.69 7.56
CA ILE A 96 8.65 -10.89 6.47
C ILE A 96 9.08 -12.02 5.54
N ARG A 97 10.33 -11.98 5.04
CA ARG A 97 10.84 -12.97 4.08
C ARG A 97 11.02 -14.37 4.68
N ARG A 98 11.11 -14.49 6.01
CA ARG A 98 11.17 -15.78 6.70
C ARG A 98 9.84 -16.55 6.57
N TYR A 99 8.72 -15.84 6.54
CA TYR A 99 7.37 -16.43 6.55
C TYR A 99 6.63 -16.30 5.21
N VAL A 100 7.02 -15.34 4.36
CA VAL A 100 6.31 -15.01 3.12
C VAL A 100 7.26 -15.03 1.92
N ILE A 101 6.90 -15.79 0.89
CA ILE A 101 7.55 -15.73 -0.42
C ILE A 101 7.00 -14.51 -1.18
N CYS A 102 7.85 -13.51 -1.38
CA CYS A 102 7.53 -12.30 -2.12
C CYS A 102 8.78 -11.74 -2.80
N SER A 103 8.58 -10.78 -3.71
CA SER A 103 9.70 -10.05 -4.31
C SER A 103 10.39 -9.16 -3.28
N GLU A 104 11.65 -8.81 -3.53
CA GLU A 104 12.36 -7.90 -2.62
C GLU A 104 11.66 -6.55 -2.50
N HIS A 105 11.16 -6.01 -3.62
CA HIS A 105 10.39 -4.78 -3.65
C HIS A 105 9.12 -4.87 -2.80
N THR A 106 8.40 -6.00 -2.85
CA THR A 106 7.22 -6.23 -2.01
C THR A 106 7.58 -6.21 -0.51
N ALA A 107 8.66 -6.89 -0.12
CA ALA A 107 9.11 -6.93 1.27
C ALA A 107 9.56 -5.55 1.78
N ARG A 108 10.33 -4.82 0.96
CA ARG A 108 10.80 -3.45 1.24
C ARG A 108 9.62 -2.49 1.39
N ALA A 109 8.66 -2.52 0.48
CA ALA A 109 7.46 -1.69 0.53
C ALA A 109 6.56 -2.01 1.73
N ALA A 110 6.36 -3.30 2.05
CA ALA A 110 5.63 -3.71 3.23
C ALA A 110 6.30 -3.20 4.52
N THR A 111 7.63 -3.28 4.60
CA THR A 111 8.42 -2.78 5.74
C THR A 111 8.28 -1.27 5.94
N LEU A 112 8.40 -0.49 4.85
CA LEU A 112 8.19 0.96 4.90
C LEU A 112 6.75 1.30 5.27
N TRP A 113 5.77 0.58 4.72
CA TRP A 113 4.36 0.79 5.02
C TRP A 113 4.01 0.47 6.48
N ILE A 114 4.53 -0.63 7.03
CA ILE A 114 4.41 -0.98 8.47
C ILE A 114 4.92 0.19 9.32
N THR A 115 6.12 0.68 9.02
CA THR A 115 6.75 1.77 9.77
C THR A 115 5.90 3.05 9.69
N HIS A 116 5.37 3.36 8.51
CA HIS A 116 4.49 4.52 8.30
C HIS A 116 3.27 4.52 9.22
N THR A 117 2.75 3.35 9.62
CA THR A 117 1.57 3.28 10.51
C THR A 117 1.78 3.94 11.88
N TYR A 118 3.03 4.07 12.34
CA TYR A 118 3.39 4.72 13.59
C TYR A 118 3.54 6.25 13.48
N LEU A 119 3.43 6.80 12.26
CA LEU A 119 3.74 8.20 11.94
C LEU A 119 2.51 8.99 11.46
N LEU A 120 1.30 8.46 11.66
CA LEU A 120 0.06 9.07 11.19
C LEU A 120 -0.23 10.47 11.75
N ASP A 121 0.40 10.83 12.86
CA ASP A 121 0.29 12.14 13.49
C ASP A 121 1.14 13.22 12.82
N VAL A 122 2.15 12.84 12.03
CA VAL A 122 3.12 13.74 11.40
C VAL A 122 3.10 13.74 9.88
N ILE A 123 2.50 12.73 9.24
CA ILE A 123 2.41 12.63 7.79
C ILE A 123 1.19 13.36 7.22
N TYR A 124 1.30 13.77 5.96
CA TYR A 124 0.22 14.43 5.21
C TYR A 124 -0.70 13.45 4.48
N CYS A 125 -0.10 12.43 3.87
CA CYS A 125 -0.79 11.41 3.09
C CYS A 125 -0.56 10.02 3.69
N SER A 126 -1.63 9.23 3.77
CA SER A 126 -1.61 7.84 4.22
C SER A 126 -2.05 6.93 3.08
N PRO A 127 -1.13 6.29 2.35
CA PRO A 127 -1.50 5.39 1.28
C PRO A 127 -2.15 4.12 1.84
N LEU A 128 -3.10 3.57 1.09
CA LEU A 128 -3.60 2.23 1.36
C LEU A 128 -2.48 1.21 1.09
N ALA A 129 -2.47 0.09 1.78
CA ALA A 129 -1.74 -1.09 1.32
C ALA A 129 -2.73 -2.08 0.70
N ILE A 130 -2.42 -2.65 -0.46
CA ILE A 130 -3.23 -3.70 -1.08
C ILE A 130 -2.38 -4.95 -1.20
N ILE A 131 -2.74 -6.01 -0.48
CA ILE A 131 -2.19 -7.34 -0.68
C ILE A 131 -2.99 -8.03 -1.79
N THR A 132 -2.32 -8.43 -2.86
CA THR A 132 -2.94 -9.11 -4.01
C THR A 132 -2.09 -10.28 -4.48
N ALA A 133 -2.69 -11.22 -5.20
CA ALA A 133 -2.01 -12.36 -5.79
C ALA A 133 -2.83 -12.90 -6.97
N PRO A 134 -2.19 -13.53 -7.97
CA PRO A 134 -2.90 -14.09 -9.13
C PRO A 134 -3.83 -15.26 -8.77
N ASP A 135 -3.59 -15.97 -7.66
CA ASP A 135 -4.37 -17.15 -7.27
C ASP A 135 -4.49 -17.30 -5.73
N LYS A 136 -5.32 -18.25 -5.30
CA LYS A 136 -5.42 -18.74 -3.92
C LYS A 136 -4.12 -19.46 -3.51
N GLY A 137 -3.83 -19.46 -2.21
CA GLY A 137 -2.66 -20.17 -1.66
C GLY A 137 -1.30 -19.49 -1.89
N CYS A 138 -1.27 -18.23 -2.33
CA CYS A 138 -0.02 -17.44 -2.48
C CYS A 138 0.47 -16.77 -1.18
N GLY A 139 -0.09 -17.10 -0.01
CA GLY A 139 0.36 -16.56 1.29
C GLY A 139 -0.16 -15.16 1.64
N LYS A 140 -1.27 -14.69 1.02
CA LYS A 140 -1.90 -13.39 1.32
C LYS A 140 -2.24 -13.23 2.80
N SER A 141 -2.99 -14.17 3.36
CA SER A 141 -3.35 -14.16 4.79
C SER A 141 -2.11 -14.24 5.67
N THR A 142 -1.07 -14.98 5.27
CA THR A 142 0.20 -15.01 6.01
C THR A 142 0.89 -13.65 6.04
N LEU A 143 0.94 -12.92 4.91
CA LEU A 143 1.49 -11.57 4.91
C LEU A 143 0.61 -10.61 5.74
N LEU A 144 -0.71 -10.75 5.64
CA LEU A 144 -1.66 -9.97 6.44
C LEU A 144 -1.40 -10.16 7.94
N ASP A 145 -1.26 -11.40 8.40
CA ASP A 145 -0.98 -11.76 9.80
C ASP A 145 0.37 -11.20 10.26
N VAL A 146 1.43 -11.41 9.46
CA VAL A 146 2.78 -10.90 9.76
C VAL A 146 2.77 -9.37 9.88
N MET A 147 2.04 -8.67 8.99
CA MET A 147 1.89 -7.22 9.09
C MET A 147 1.04 -6.83 10.29
N ALA A 148 -0.05 -7.54 10.59
CA ALA A 148 -0.92 -7.27 11.73
C ALA A 148 -0.15 -7.28 13.06
N ASP A 149 0.78 -8.21 13.24
CA ASP A 149 1.59 -8.31 14.46
C ASP A 149 2.65 -7.18 14.61
N MET A 150 2.93 -6.42 13.54
CA MET A 150 3.97 -5.37 13.51
C MET A 150 3.47 -3.95 13.28
N VAL A 151 2.20 -3.75 12.89
CA VAL A 151 1.66 -2.39 12.67
C VAL A 151 1.19 -1.73 13.97
N TYR A 152 1.05 -0.41 13.93
CA TYR A 152 0.50 0.36 15.04
C TYR A 152 -1.00 0.08 15.24
N GLN A 153 -1.37 -0.42 16.43
CA GLN A 153 -2.77 -0.64 16.85
C GLN A 153 -3.62 -1.37 15.80
N PRO A 154 -3.32 -2.66 15.52
CA PRO A 154 -4.02 -3.43 14.50
C PRO A 154 -5.48 -3.71 14.89
N ILE A 155 -6.40 -3.54 13.95
CA ILE A 155 -7.74 -4.15 13.98
C ILE A 155 -7.90 -5.00 12.72
N PRO A 156 -7.70 -6.32 12.81
CA PRO A 156 -8.03 -7.24 11.73
C PRO A 156 -9.54 -7.45 11.65
N THR A 157 -10.09 -7.49 10.44
CA THR A 157 -11.49 -7.81 10.18
C THR A 157 -11.67 -8.48 8.82
N ALA A 158 -12.57 -9.46 8.75
CA ALA A 158 -12.97 -10.08 7.48
C ALA A 158 -14.07 -9.26 6.75
N SER A 159 -14.88 -8.49 7.49
CA SER A 159 -15.88 -7.59 6.92
C SER A 159 -16.28 -6.53 7.93
N ILE A 160 -16.63 -5.34 7.46
CA ILE A 160 -17.05 -4.23 8.32
C ILE A 160 -18.12 -3.43 7.59
N SER A 161 -19.16 -2.96 8.27
CA SER A 161 -20.13 -2.06 7.65
C SER A 161 -19.54 -0.66 7.47
N ALA A 162 -20.05 0.11 6.51
CA ALA A 162 -19.64 1.51 6.31
C ALA A 162 -19.78 2.34 7.61
N ALA A 163 -20.83 2.08 8.41
CA ALA A 163 -21.08 2.75 9.68
C ALA A 163 -20.07 2.38 10.78
N ALA A 164 -19.77 1.09 10.91
CA ALA A 164 -18.76 0.62 11.85
C ALA A 164 -17.37 1.18 11.47
N LEU A 165 -17.04 1.22 10.18
CA LEU A 165 -15.74 1.69 9.69
C LEU A 165 -15.39 3.10 10.16
N TYR A 166 -16.22 4.11 9.88
CA TYR A 166 -15.89 5.50 10.29
C TYR A 166 -16.03 5.72 11.80
N ARG A 167 -16.88 4.96 12.50
CA ARG A 167 -17.01 5.06 13.96
C ARG A 167 -15.78 4.49 14.68
N THR A 168 -15.30 3.33 14.24
CA THR A 168 -14.06 2.72 14.74
C THR A 168 -12.85 3.62 14.48
N ILE A 169 -12.78 4.26 13.31
CA ILE A 169 -11.68 5.21 13.01
C ILE A 169 -11.76 6.45 13.91
N GLU A 170 -12.95 7.04 14.08
CA GLU A 170 -13.15 8.20 14.95
C GLU A 170 -12.77 7.90 16.41
N GLU A 171 -13.12 6.71 16.89
CA GLU A 171 -12.93 6.34 18.30
C GLU A 171 -11.50 5.92 18.62
N TYR A 172 -10.85 5.16 17.72
CA TYR A 172 -9.59 4.49 18.04
C TYR A 172 -8.40 4.91 17.17
N GLN A 173 -8.61 5.55 16.03
CA GLN A 173 -7.58 5.83 15.02
C GLN A 173 -6.63 4.64 14.72
N PRO A 174 -7.14 3.43 14.46
CA PRO A 174 -6.32 2.22 14.37
C PRO A 174 -5.66 2.03 13.00
N THR A 175 -4.81 1.02 12.89
CA THR A 175 -4.50 0.41 11.58
C THR A 175 -5.54 -0.67 11.27
N LEU A 176 -6.39 -0.42 10.27
CA LEU A 176 -7.40 -1.39 9.85
C LEU A 176 -6.82 -2.37 8.84
N LEU A 177 -7.01 -3.67 9.10
CA LEU A 177 -6.61 -4.73 8.19
C LEU A 177 -7.86 -5.49 7.74
N ILE A 178 -8.28 -5.27 6.50
CA ILE A 178 -9.54 -5.78 5.95
C ILE A 178 -9.22 -6.90 4.97
N ASP A 179 -9.56 -8.14 5.32
CA ASP A 179 -9.42 -9.29 4.43
C ASP A 179 -10.64 -9.45 3.51
N GLU A 180 -10.50 -10.28 2.48
CA GLU A 180 -11.55 -10.68 1.53
C GLU A 180 -12.34 -9.51 0.89
N VAL A 181 -11.68 -8.38 0.65
CA VAL A 181 -12.35 -7.15 0.15
C VAL A 181 -13.05 -7.32 -1.20
N ASP A 182 -12.62 -8.29 -2.01
CA ASP A 182 -13.23 -8.62 -3.30
C ASP A 182 -14.71 -9.04 -3.15
N SER A 183 -15.08 -9.60 -2.00
CA SER A 183 -16.42 -10.17 -1.78
C SER A 183 -17.52 -9.12 -1.57
N PHE A 184 -17.18 -7.94 -1.04
CA PHE A 184 -18.17 -6.92 -0.67
C PHE A 184 -17.89 -5.52 -1.25
N LEU A 185 -16.64 -5.16 -1.55
CA LEU A 185 -16.31 -3.77 -1.85
C LEU A 185 -16.68 -3.34 -3.28
N ALA A 186 -16.81 -4.28 -4.23
CA ALA A 186 -17.15 -3.98 -5.62
C ALA A 186 -18.54 -3.32 -5.78
N GLY A 187 -19.50 -3.66 -4.92
CA GLY A 187 -20.88 -3.15 -4.96
C GLY A 187 -21.16 -1.98 -4.02
N ASP A 188 -20.27 -1.67 -3.07
CA ASP A 188 -20.54 -0.70 -2.01
C ASP A 188 -19.86 0.66 -2.28
N GLU A 189 -20.57 1.56 -2.97
CA GLU A 189 -20.10 2.93 -3.23
C GLU A 189 -19.83 3.73 -1.95
N ALA A 190 -20.64 3.55 -0.91
CA ALA A 190 -20.49 4.28 0.33
C ALA A 190 -19.19 3.91 1.05
N MET A 191 -18.89 2.61 1.11
CA MET A 191 -17.67 2.10 1.70
C MET A 191 -16.43 2.51 0.90
N ARG A 192 -16.48 2.40 -0.44
CA ARG A 192 -15.40 2.90 -1.31
C ARG A 192 -15.14 4.39 -1.10
N GLY A 193 -16.20 5.19 -0.94
CA GLY A 193 -16.10 6.60 -0.63
C GLY A 193 -15.37 6.86 0.69
N ILE A 194 -15.71 6.13 1.75
CA ILE A 194 -15.09 6.25 3.08
C ILE A 194 -13.61 5.86 3.04
N ILE A 195 -13.27 4.73 2.39
CA ILE A 195 -11.88 4.27 2.25
C ILE A 195 -11.04 5.32 1.50
N ASN A 196 -11.52 5.81 0.35
CA ASN A 196 -10.82 6.78 -0.48
C ASN A 196 -10.64 8.16 0.20
N CYS A 197 -11.61 8.56 1.04
CA CYS A 197 -11.60 9.81 1.76
C CYS A 197 -10.43 9.92 2.75
N GLY A 198 -10.01 8.80 3.34
CA GLY A 198 -8.93 8.75 4.33
C GLY A 198 -7.50 8.94 3.79
N HIS A 199 -7.31 9.20 2.49
CA HIS A 199 -6.00 9.27 1.83
C HIS A 199 -5.18 10.51 2.19
N LYS A 200 -5.83 11.68 2.30
CA LYS A 200 -5.18 12.95 2.69
C LYS A 200 -5.77 13.47 3.99
N ARG A 201 -4.92 13.82 4.97
CA ARG A 201 -5.35 14.20 6.32
C ARG A 201 -6.38 15.32 6.34
N LYS A 202 -6.20 16.34 5.50
CA LYS A 202 -7.11 17.50 5.41
C LYS A 202 -8.54 17.13 4.96
N ALA A 203 -8.67 16.09 4.15
CA ALA A 203 -9.94 15.66 3.54
C ALA A 203 -10.52 14.39 4.20
N ALA A 204 -9.87 13.85 5.23
CA ALA A 204 -10.19 12.58 5.86
C ALA A 204 -11.36 12.69 6.85
N PHE A 205 -12.53 13.08 6.35
CA PHE A 205 -13.76 13.11 7.13
C PHE A 205 -15.01 12.89 6.28
N VAL A 206 -16.05 12.32 6.91
CA VAL A 206 -17.37 12.16 6.31
C VAL A 206 -18.44 12.78 7.20
N MET A 207 -19.48 13.34 6.56
CA MET A 207 -20.67 13.81 7.26
C MET A 207 -21.72 12.70 7.29
N ARG A 208 -22.21 12.36 8.48
CA ARG A 208 -23.25 11.35 8.69
C ARG A 208 -24.25 11.85 9.73
N CYS A 209 -25.52 11.52 9.57
CA CYS A 209 -26.51 11.74 10.62
C CYS A 209 -26.24 10.76 11.76
N ASP A 210 -26.26 11.24 13.01
CA ASP A 210 -25.97 10.44 14.20
C ASP A 210 -26.98 10.75 15.33
N GLY A 211 -27.26 9.75 16.16
CA GLY A 211 -28.22 9.84 17.26
C GLY A 211 -29.70 9.81 16.85
N GLU A 212 -30.60 9.84 17.85
CA GLU A 212 -32.06 9.79 17.65
C GLU A 212 -32.59 11.02 16.87
N ASP A 213 -31.96 12.17 17.05
CA ASP A 213 -32.31 13.43 16.36
C ASP A 213 -31.80 13.49 14.90
N ASN A 214 -31.02 12.50 14.43
CA ASN A 214 -30.39 12.48 13.11
C ASN A 214 -29.60 13.76 12.75
N LYS A 215 -28.91 14.35 13.74
CA LYS A 215 -28.12 15.57 13.52
C LYS A 215 -26.87 15.25 12.69
N PRO A 216 -26.48 16.12 11.73
CA PRO A 216 -25.28 15.91 10.95
C PRO A 216 -24.04 16.03 11.85
N LYS A 217 -23.23 14.98 11.89
CA LYS A 217 -21.97 14.92 12.62
C LYS A 217 -20.82 14.61 11.66
N ARG A 218 -19.67 15.23 11.92
CA ARG A 218 -18.42 14.97 11.22
C ARG A 218 -17.71 13.81 11.90
N PHE A 219 -17.33 12.80 11.12
CA PHE A 219 -16.52 11.67 11.56
C PHE A 219 -15.20 11.64 10.79
N SER A 220 -14.10 11.43 11.48
CA SER A 220 -12.79 11.18 10.91
C SER A 220 -12.76 9.86 10.14
N THR A 221 -12.04 9.87 9.03
CA THR A 221 -11.66 8.66 8.28
C THR A 221 -10.14 8.50 8.19
N TRP A 222 -9.40 9.28 8.99
CA TRP A 222 -7.95 9.26 9.05
C TRP A 222 -7.44 8.06 9.84
N ALA A 223 -6.90 7.09 9.11
CA ALA A 223 -6.38 5.82 9.64
C ALA A 223 -5.59 5.11 8.53
N ALA A 224 -4.58 4.33 8.91
CA ALA A 224 -3.90 3.43 7.99
C ALA A 224 -4.84 2.26 7.67
N LYS A 225 -4.88 1.85 6.41
CA LYS A 225 -5.81 0.81 5.94
C LYS A 225 -5.09 -0.13 5.00
N LEU A 226 -5.13 -1.40 5.32
CA LEU A 226 -4.63 -2.49 4.50
C LEU A 226 -5.83 -3.31 4.01
N LEU A 227 -5.89 -3.54 2.70
CA LEU A 227 -6.92 -4.34 2.03
C LEU A 227 -6.29 -5.60 1.45
N SER A 228 -6.86 -6.77 1.71
CA SER A 228 -6.38 -8.05 1.18
C SER A 228 -7.46 -8.70 0.31
N GLY A 229 -7.09 -9.10 -0.90
CA GLY A 229 -7.98 -9.80 -1.84
C GLY A 229 -7.21 -10.40 -3.01
N ILE A 230 -7.78 -11.40 -3.67
CA ILE A 230 -7.22 -12.01 -4.89
C ILE A 230 -7.24 -10.96 -6.02
N SER A 231 -8.41 -10.39 -6.27
CA SER A 231 -8.65 -9.40 -7.32
C SER A 231 -8.60 -7.97 -6.79
N ALA A 232 -7.95 -7.75 -5.65
CA ALA A 232 -7.95 -6.44 -4.99
C ALA A 232 -7.30 -5.35 -5.87
N LYS A 233 -6.36 -5.73 -6.75
CA LYS A 233 -5.79 -4.83 -7.76
C LYS A 233 -6.78 -4.40 -8.87
N ASN A 234 -7.94 -5.04 -8.95
CA ASN A 234 -8.99 -4.78 -9.93
C ASN A 234 -10.26 -4.17 -9.31
N LEU A 235 -10.25 -3.81 -8.01
CA LEU A 235 -11.44 -3.32 -7.29
C LEU A 235 -12.03 -2.04 -7.91
N HIS A 236 -11.21 -0.99 -8.01
CA HIS A 236 -11.55 0.27 -8.67
C HIS A 236 -10.30 1.14 -8.78
N ASP A 237 -10.14 1.86 -9.91
CA ASP A 237 -8.98 2.74 -10.17
C ASP A 237 -8.76 3.81 -9.08
N THR A 238 -9.87 4.29 -8.49
CA THR A 238 -9.79 5.26 -7.39
C THR A 238 -9.14 4.67 -6.13
N ILE A 239 -9.28 3.37 -5.86
CA ILE A 239 -8.67 2.74 -4.69
C ILE A 239 -7.21 2.42 -5.01
N THR A 240 -6.95 1.79 -6.15
CA THR A 240 -5.61 1.33 -6.55
C THR A 240 -4.65 2.49 -6.77
N SER A 241 -5.10 3.60 -7.34
CA SER A 241 -4.29 4.82 -7.48
C SER A 241 -3.86 5.41 -6.13
N ARG A 242 -4.55 5.12 -5.02
CA ARG A 242 -4.22 5.59 -3.66
C ARG A 242 -3.47 4.53 -2.82
N ALA A 243 -3.01 3.46 -3.46
CA ALA A 243 -2.47 2.30 -2.77
C ALA A 243 -1.01 1.99 -3.15
N ILE A 244 -0.31 1.35 -2.21
CA ILE A 244 0.92 0.59 -2.45
C ILE A 244 0.52 -0.87 -2.69
N ILE A 245 0.78 -1.38 -3.90
CA ILE A 245 0.43 -2.74 -4.28
C ILE A 245 1.51 -3.72 -3.82
N LEU A 246 1.12 -4.65 -2.95
CA LEU A 246 1.95 -5.73 -2.43
C LEU A 246 1.55 -7.03 -3.15
N GLU A 247 2.08 -7.23 -4.36
CA GLU A 247 1.78 -8.41 -5.16
C GLU A 247 2.62 -9.62 -4.69
N LEU A 248 1.92 -10.72 -4.44
CA LEU A 248 2.48 -12.01 -4.06
C LEU A 248 2.42 -13.00 -5.21
N ARG A 249 3.26 -14.03 -5.14
CA ARG A 249 3.34 -15.12 -6.11
C ARG A 249 3.17 -16.47 -5.42
N LYS A 250 2.78 -17.49 -6.19
CA LYS A 250 2.72 -18.85 -5.67
C LYS A 250 4.14 -19.34 -5.35
N LYS A 251 4.31 -19.93 -4.17
CA LYS A 251 5.59 -20.52 -3.78
C LYS A 251 5.91 -21.73 -4.66
N LEU A 252 7.19 -21.90 -4.98
CA LEU A 252 7.72 -23.11 -5.61
C LEU A 252 7.80 -24.26 -4.59
N ALA A 253 7.85 -25.49 -5.08
CA ALA A 253 8.06 -26.66 -4.23
C ALA A 253 9.42 -26.65 -3.52
N THR A 254 10.41 -25.96 -4.10
CA THR A 254 11.77 -25.78 -3.57
C THR A 254 11.88 -24.62 -2.57
N GLU A 255 10.93 -23.70 -2.57
CA GLU A 255 10.92 -22.56 -1.65
C GLU A 255 10.35 -23.00 -0.30
N VAL A 256 11.21 -23.07 0.71
CA VAL A 256 10.85 -23.42 2.08
C VAL A 256 10.63 -22.15 2.89
N ILE A 257 9.49 -22.08 3.59
CA ILE A 257 9.18 -21.00 4.53
C ILE A 257 9.13 -21.56 5.95
N ALA A 258 9.49 -20.73 6.93
CA ALA A 258 9.30 -21.08 8.33
C ALA A 258 7.81 -21.03 8.71
N SER A 259 7.45 -21.73 9.78
CA SER A 259 6.11 -21.63 10.36
C SER A 259 5.96 -20.30 11.09
N ASN A 260 4.92 -19.52 10.76
CA ASN A 260 4.60 -18.29 11.48
C ASN A 260 3.87 -18.52 12.83
N ARG A 261 3.96 -19.73 13.40
CA ARG A 261 3.30 -20.04 14.68
C ARG A 261 4.24 -19.73 15.83
N ASN A 262 3.72 -19.13 16.90
CA ASN A 262 4.42 -18.88 18.17
C ASN A 262 5.60 -17.88 18.10
N ASN A 263 5.54 -16.87 17.22
CA ASN A 263 6.60 -15.85 17.09
C ASN A 263 6.26 -14.51 17.79
N GLN A 264 5.29 -14.52 18.71
CA GLN A 264 4.74 -13.32 19.34
C GLN A 264 5.80 -12.48 20.08
N ASP A 265 6.83 -13.11 20.66
CA ASP A 265 7.93 -12.38 21.32
C ASP A 265 8.82 -11.62 20.34
N GLU A 266 9.09 -12.19 19.15
CA GLU A 266 9.88 -11.54 18.09
C GLU A 266 9.12 -10.31 17.56
N TYR A 267 7.83 -10.47 17.26
CA TYR A 267 6.97 -9.38 16.82
C TYR A 267 6.85 -8.29 17.88
N HIS A 268 6.61 -8.67 19.14
CA HIS A 268 6.55 -7.72 20.23
C HIS A 268 7.86 -6.92 20.35
N ALA A 269 9.03 -7.59 20.26
CA ALA A 269 10.31 -6.90 20.29
C ALA A 269 10.48 -5.92 19.12
N LEU A 270 10.09 -6.30 17.89
CA LEU A 270 10.12 -5.41 16.73
C LEU A 270 9.17 -4.22 16.89
N SER A 271 7.95 -4.46 17.34
CA SER A 271 6.95 -3.40 17.57
C SER A 271 7.43 -2.39 18.62
N ARG A 272 8.09 -2.84 19.70
CA ARG A 272 8.72 -1.94 20.68
C ARG A 272 9.83 -1.08 20.07
N LYS A 273 10.63 -1.65 19.17
CA LYS A 273 11.69 -0.93 18.45
C LYS A 273 11.11 0.06 17.44
N LEU A 274 10.04 -0.31 16.73
CA LEU A 274 9.30 0.57 15.83
C LEU A 274 8.73 1.76 16.59
N VAL A 275 8.05 1.54 17.73
CA VAL A 275 7.55 2.62 18.61
C VAL A 275 8.69 3.54 19.02
N ARG A 276 9.82 2.98 19.50
CA ARG A 276 10.96 3.77 19.95
C ARG A 276 11.54 4.63 18.82
N TRP A 277 11.90 4.00 17.71
CA TRP A 277 12.58 4.68 16.62
C TRP A 277 11.68 5.73 15.97
N THR A 278 10.41 5.40 15.71
CA THR A 278 9.45 6.33 15.11
C THR A 278 9.21 7.55 16.00
N SER A 279 9.17 7.38 17.33
CA SER A 279 9.12 8.50 18.28
C SER A 279 10.35 9.41 18.17
N ASP A 280 11.55 8.84 18.01
CA ASP A 280 12.80 9.61 17.89
C ASP A 280 12.85 10.43 16.58
N ILE A 281 12.31 9.91 15.46
CA ILE A 281 12.41 10.56 14.14
C ILE A 281 11.27 11.50 13.78
N LYS A 282 10.17 11.54 14.55
CA LYS A 282 8.98 12.38 14.25
C LYS A 282 9.34 13.84 13.95
N GLY A 283 10.27 14.42 14.71
CA GLY A 283 10.73 15.80 14.52
C GLY A 283 11.44 16.00 13.16
N GLN A 284 12.29 15.06 12.78
CA GLN A 284 13.02 15.08 11.50
C GLN A 284 12.06 14.88 10.32
N LEU A 285 11.11 13.95 10.45
CA LEU A 285 10.12 13.67 9.40
C LEU A 285 9.25 14.90 9.07
N ARG A 286 8.84 15.69 10.08
CA ARG A 286 8.08 16.94 9.86
C ARG A 286 8.82 17.98 9.01
N GLN A 287 10.14 17.92 9.00
CA GLN A 287 11.02 18.84 8.26
C GLN A 287 11.60 18.20 6.99
N SER A 288 11.29 16.92 6.75
CA SER A 288 11.83 16.18 5.62
C SER A 288 11.35 16.77 4.29
N ASN A 289 12.24 16.82 3.32
CA ASN A 289 11.94 17.20 1.95
C ASN A 289 12.41 16.07 1.03
N VAL A 290 11.45 15.28 0.57
CA VAL A 290 11.71 14.05 -0.19
C VAL A 290 12.03 14.38 -1.64
N THR A 291 13.11 13.77 -2.14
CA THR A 291 13.38 13.76 -3.59
C THR A 291 12.73 12.54 -4.24
N PHE A 292 11.91 12.78 -5.25
CA PHE A 292 11.16 11.75 -5.96
C PHE A 292 11.84 11.34 -7.28
N PRO A 293 11.74 10.07 -7.70
CA PRO A 293 12.05 9.66 -9.07
C PRO A 293 11.17 10.39 -10.10
N ASN A 294 11.74 10.74 -11.25
CA ASN A 294 11.03 11.47 -12.32
C ASN A 294 9.87 10.66 -12.94
N SER A 295 9.95 9.33 -12.89
CA SER A 295 8.94 8.42 -13.44
C SER A 295 7.64 8.36 -12.63
N LEU A 296 7.63 8.87 -11.38
CA LEU A 296 6.42 8.86 -10.56
C LEU A 296 5.47 10.02 -10.92
N ASN A 297 4.20 9.69 -11.14
CA ASN A 297 3.14 10.70 -11.26
C ASN A 297 2.80 11.33 -9.90
N ASP A 298 2.05 12.44 -9.90
CA ASP A 298 1.74 13.19 -8.68
C ASP A 298 1.02 12.35 -7.61
N ARG A 299 0.18 11.39 -8.03
CA ARG A 299 -0.52 10.51 -7.11
C ARG A 299 0.41 9.47 -6.50
N GLN A 300 1.33 8.92 -7.29
CA GLN A 300 2.34 7.99 -6.80
C GLN A 300 3.31 8.71 -5.85
N LYS A 301 3.67 9.97 -6.15
CA LYS A 301 4.45 10.83 -5.24
C LYS A 301 3.73 11.01 -3.90
N ASP A 302 2.44 11.38 -3.90
CA ASP A 302 1.63 11.47 -2.68
C ASP A 302 1.70 10.15 -1.86
N ASN A 303 1.58 8.98 -2.52
CA ASN A 303 1.59 7.68 -1.84
C ASN A 303 2.96 7.32 -1.26
N TRP A 304 4.04 7.65 -1.99
CA TRP A 304 5.40 7.26 -1.61
C TRP A 304 6.12 8.28 -0.73
N GLU A 305 5.60 9.50 -0.59
CA GLU A 305 6.22 10.58 0.19
C GLU A 305 6.60 10.15 1.61
N SER A 306 5.66 9.60 2.38
CA SER A 306 5.92 9.18 3.76
C SER A 306 6.88 7.99 3.85
N LEU A 307 6.81 7.06 2.89
CA LEU A 307 7.66 5.86 2.84
C LEU A 307 9.11 6.24 2.47
N LEU A 308 9.29 7.15 1.51
CA LEU A 308 10.60 7.67 1.11
C LEU A 308 11.21 8.54 2.20
N ALA A 309 10.42 9.37 2.90
CA ALA A 309 10.90 10.15 4.03
C ALA A 309 11.45 9.25 5.16
N VAL A 310 10.76 8.14 5.47
CA VAL A 310 11.24 7.13 6.42
C VAL A 310 12.57 6.53 5.95
N ALA A 311 12.69 6.20 4.67
CA ALA A 311 13.91 5.64 4.11
C ALA A 311 15.09 6.63 4.11
N ASP A 312 14.83 7.90 3.81
CA ASP A 312 15.83 8.98 3.82
C ASP A 312 16.39 9.19 5.24
N ILE A 313 15.54 9.15 6.27
CA ILE A 313 15.96 9.29 7.68
C ILE A 313 16.63 8.02 8.20
N ALA A 314 16.20 6.83 7.77
CA ALA A 314 16.85 5.58 8.14
C ALA A 314 18.32 5.55 7.68
N GLY A 315 18.63 6.19 6.55
CA GLY A 315 19.98 6.29 6.02
C GLY A 315 20.53 4.95 5.51
N GLY A 316 21.86 4.85 5.41
CA GLY A 316 22.50 3.68 4.79
C GLY A 316 22.08 3.52 3.32
N GLN A 317 21.67 2.32 2.93
CA GLN A 317 21.20 2.02 1.56
C GLN A 317 19.71 2.27 1.34
N TRP A 318 18.94 2.57 2.41
CA TRP A 318 17.49 2.75 2.33
C TRP A 318 17.02 3.84 1.38
N PRO A 319 17.66 5.03 1.31
CA PRO A 319 17.26 6.08 0.38
C PRO A 319 17.21 5.60 -1.07
N GLU A 320 18.23 4.86 -1.51
CA GLU A 320 18.34 4.35 -2.88
C GLU A 320 17.37 3.19 -3.13
N ILE A 321 17.38 2.21 -2.21
CA ILE A 321 16.52 1.01 -2.28
C ILE A 321 15.02 1.37 -2.29
N ALA A 322 14.61 2.39 -1.53
CA ALA A 322 13.21 2.79 -1.46
C ALA A 322 12.75 3.45 -2.77
N ARG A 323 13.61 4.25 -3.42
CA ARG A 323 13.33 4.85 -4.73
C ARG A 323 13.26 3.80 -5.84
N GLU A 324 14.21 2.87 -5.86
CA GLU A 324 14.19 1.70 -6.75
C GLU A 324 12.89 0.91 -6.57
N THR A 325 12.51 0.64 -5.32
CA THR A 325 11.28 -0.08 -4.98
C THR A 325 10.03 0.66 -5.41
N ALA A 326 9.99 1.99 -5.26
CA ALA A 326 8.87 2.82 -5.69
C ALA A 326 8.67 2.70 -7.21
N VAL A 327 9.75 2.84 -7.99
CA VAL A 327 9.71 2.69 -9.46
C VAL A 327 9.26 1.28 -9.85
N ALA A 328 9.81 0.23 -9.22
CA ALA A 328 9.50 -1.16 -9.55
C ALA A 328 8.04 -1.56 -9.23
N ILE A 329 7.45 -1.02 -8.16
CA ILE A 329 6.05 -1.28 -7.82
C ILE A 329 5.12 -0.46 -8.71
N CYS A 330 5.43 0.82 -8.95
CA CYS A 330 4.60 1.69 -9.77
C CYS A 330 4.57 1.25 -11.24
N SER A 331 5.69 0.82 -11.80
CA SER A 331 5.75 0.32 -13.19
C SER A 331 4.95 -0.97 -13.39
N LYS A 332 4.91 -1.87 -12.40
CA LYS A 332 4.10 -3.10 -12.45
C LYS A 332 2.61 -2.84 -12.23
N ALA A 333 2.27 -1.81 -11.47
CA ALA A 333 0.89 -1.45 -11.16
C ALA A 333 0.18 -0.76 -12.34
N GLU A 334 0.90 -0.28 -13.36
CA GLU A 334 0.34 0.27 -14.59
C GLU A 334 -0.25 -0.84 -15.47
N THR A 335 -1.37 -1.43 -15.03
CA THR A 335 -2.31 -2.03 -15.98
C THR A 335 -2.96 -0.86 -16.71
N LYS A 336 -2.63 -0.68 -17.99
CA LYS A 336 -3.17 0.41 -18.79
C LYS A 336 -4.70 0.39 -18.70
N SER A 337 -5.29 1.54 -18.40
CA SER A 337 -6.74 1.70 -18.49
C SER A 337 -7.17 1.38 -19.93
N TYR A 338 -8.25 0.62 -20.12
CA TYR A 338 -8.77 0.30 -21.45
C TYR A 338 -8.91 1.57 -22.33
N GLN A 339 -9.24 2.71 -21.73
CA GLN A 339 -9.36 3.98 -22.44
C GLN A 339 -8.01 4.50 -22.97
N VAL A 340 -6.90 4.26 -22.25
CA VAL A 340 -5.54 4.60 -22.69
C VAL A 340 -5.05 3.60 -23.74
N GLU A 341 -5.27 2.31 -23.53
CA GLU A 341 -4.99 1.24 -24.50
C GLU A 341 -5.69 1.54 -25.85
N LEU A 342 -6.95 2.01 -25.80
CA LEU A 342 -7.67 2.45 -27.00
C LEU A 342 -6.96 3.60 -27.72
N LEU A 343 -6.45 4.59 -26.98
CA LEU A 343 -5.75 5.72 -27.58
C LEU A 343 -4.42 5.29 -28.22
N GLU A 344 -3.72 4.34 -27.61
CA GLU A 344 -2.50 3.72 -28.14
C GLU A 344 -2.77 2.95 -29.43
N ASP A 345 -3.78 2.08 -29.45
CA ASP A 345 -4.14 1.31 -30.63
C ASP A 345 -4.62 2.21 -31.76
N ILE A 346 -5.39 3.26 -31.44
CA ILE A 346 -5.75 4.28 -32.44
C ILE A 346 -4.50 4.98 -32.95
N LYS A 347 -3.53 5.35 -32.09
CA LYS A 347 -2.27 5.96 -32.53
C LYS A 347 -1.53 5.03 -33.51
N ALA A 348 -1.37 3.76 -33.14
CA ALA A 348 -0.72 2.74 -33.96
C ALA A 348 -1.42 2.58 -35.33
N ILE A 349 -2.76 2.61 -35.37
CA ILE A 349 -3.53 2.56 -36.63
C ILE A 349 -3.23 3.76 -37.53
N PHE A 350 -3.21 4.98 -36.97
CA PHE A 350 -2.91 6.20 -37.73
C PHE A 350 -1.47 6.19 -38.28
N GLU A 351 -0.51 5.64 -37.52
CA GLU A 351 0.89 5.51 -37.93
C GLU A 351 1.10 4.41 -38.97
N LEU A 352 0.55 3.21 -38.73
CA LEU A 352 0.70 2.04 -39.60
C LEU A 352 0.03 2.25 -40.95
N LYS A 353 -1.21 2.76 -40.96
CA LYS A 353 -1.98 2.99 -42.20
C LYS A 353 -1.59 4.31 -42.88
N LYS A 354 -0.78 5.17 -42.23
CA LYS A 354 -0.36 6.50 -42.71
C LYS A 354 -1.52 7.36 -43.20
N ILE A 355 -2.58 7.43 -42.40
CA ILE A 355 -3.79 8.20 -42.70
C ILE A 355 -3.89 9.42 -41.77
N ASP A 356 -4.43 10.53 -42.27
CA ASP A 356 -4.74 11.71 -41.44
C ASP A 356 -6.20 11.75 -41.00
N ARG A 357 -7.04 10.91 -41.61
CA ARG A 357 -8.49 10.88 -41.48
C ARG A 357 -8.99 9.46 -41.49
N VAL A 358 -9.95 9.15 -40.62
CA VAL A 358 -10.57 7.82 -40.56
C VAL A 358 -12.06 7.92 -40.30
N SER A 359 -12.87 7.12 -40.99
CA SER A 359 -14.31 7.03 -40.70
C SER A 359 -14.52 6.21 -39.43
N THR A 360 -15.62 6.44 -38.71
CA THR A 360 -15.92 5.66 -37.49
C THR A 360 -16.04 4.17 -37.79
N ALA A 361 -16.61 3.80 -38.95
CA ALA A 361 -16.72 2.41 -39.37
C ALA A 361 -15.35 1.77 -39.64
N ASN A 362 -14.48 2.47 -40.38
CA ASN A 362 -13.14 1.94 -40.69
C ASN A 362 -12.27 1.87 -39.44
N LEU A 363 -12.39 2.83 -38.52
CA LEU A 363 -11.63 2.81 -37.27
C LEU A 363 -11.98 1.60 -36.42
N ILE A 364 -13.27 1.25 -36.31
CA ILE A 364 -13.71 0.04 -35.59
C ILE A 364 -13.20 -1.21 -36.28
N ASN A 365 -13.28 -1.26 -37.61
CA ASN A 365 -12.74 -2.40 -38.38
C ASN A 365 -11.24 -2.58 -38.11
N TYR A 366 -10.45 -1.50 -38.16
CA TYR A 366 -9.01 -1.56 -37.88
C TYR A 366 -8.71 -1.96 -36.44
N LEU A 367 -9.48 -1.48 -35.46
CA LEU A 367 -9.34 -1.90 -34.06
C LEU A 367 -9.67 -3.39 -33.84
N CYS A 368 -10.52 -3.97 -34.69
CA CYS A 368 -10.92 -5.37 -34.61
C CYS A 368 -10.14 -6.28 -35.60
N GLU A 369 -9.19 -5.73 -36.37
CA GLU A 369 -8.29 -6.54 -37.23
C GLU A 369 -7.33 -7.38 -36.38
N ASP A 370 -6.94 -6.86 -35.21
CA ASP A 370 -6.14 -7.59 -34.23
C ASP A 370 -7.05 -8.43 -33.32
N VAL A 371 -6.85 -9.74 -33.35
CA VAL A 371 -7.64 -10.72 -32.58
C VAL A 371 -7.17 -10.78 -31.13
N GLU A 372 -5.94 -10.37 -30.83
CA GLU A 372 -5.43 -10.29 -29.46
C GLU A 372 -5.87 -8.98 -28.77
N ALA A 373 -6.25 -7.96 -29.54
CA ALA A 373 -6.74 -6.70 -29.01
C ALA A 373 -8.16 -6.84 -28.40
N ASN A 374 -8.39 -6.13 -27.30
CA ASN A 374 -9.62 -6.21 -26.50
C ASN A 374 -10.89 -5.73 -27.24
N TRP A 375 -10.77 -5.09 -28.42
CA TRP A 375 -11.85 -4.39 -29.11
C TRP A 375 -12.84 -5.29 -29.84
N ALA A 376 -12.39 -6.47 -30.29
CA ALA A 376 -13.23 -7.45 -30.97
C ALA A 376 -14.27 -8.09 -30.02
N THR A 377 -13.96 -8.16 -28.71
CA THR A 377 -14.80 -8.79 -27.68
C THR A 377 -15.17 -7.84 -26.52
N TYR A 378 -15.08 -6.54 -26.73
CA TYR A 378 -15.16 -5.48 -25.72
C TYR A 378 -16.39 -5.56 -24.78
N SER A 379 -17.58 -5.86 -25.28
CA SER A 379 -18.81 -5.87 -24.46
C SER A 379 -19.54 -7.19 -24.58
N HIS A 380 -19.46 -8.03 -23.53
CA HIS A 380 -20.06 -9.38 -23.51
C HIS A 380 -19.68 -10.22 -24.75
N GLY A 381 -18.41 -10.15 -25.18
CA GLY A 381 -17.93 -10.88 -26.36
C GLY A 381 -18.32 -10.25 -27.70
N LYS A 382 -18.86 -9.02 -27.71
CA LYS A 382 -19.19 -8.28 -28.94
C LYS A 382 -18.18 -7.16 -29.20
N GLN A 383 -17.97 -6.88 -30.49
CA GLN A 383 -17.14 -5.79 -30.97
C GLN A 383 -17.60 -4.42 -30.41
N ILE A 384 -16.64 -3.52 -30.24
CA ILE A 384 -16.92 -2.15 -29.77
C ILE A 384 -17.89 -1.43 -30.72
N SER A 385 -18.96 -0.87 -30.15
CA SER A 385 -19.96 -0.13 -30.95
C SER A 385 -19.53 1.33 -31.19
N PRO A 386 -20.02 1.98 -32.26
CA PRO A 386 -19.76 3.40 -32.51
C PRO A 386 -20.14 4.32 -31.35
N LYS A 387 -21.22 4.00 -30.61
CA LYS A 387 -21.67 4.78 -29.46
C LYS A 387 -20.73 4.63 -28.26
N GLN A 388 -20.18 3.44 -28.03
CA GLN A 388 -19.18 3.19 -26.98
C GLN A 388 -17.88 3.91 -27.31
N LEU A 389 -17.39 3.78 -28.54
CA LEU A 389 -16.20 4.49 -29.02
C LEU A 389 -16.34 6.01 -28.86
N ALA A 390 -17.47 6.58 -29.30
CA ALA A 390 -17.73 8.01 -29.15
C ALA A 390 -17.84 8.45 -27.68
N LYS A 391 -18.37 7.61 -26.79
CA LYS A 391 -18.45 7.90 -25.34
C LYS A 391 -17.06 7.95 -24.71
N ILE A 392 -16.19 6.99 -25.05
CA ILE A 392 -14.81 6.92 -24.52
C ILE A 392 -13.98 8.08 -25.08
N LEU A 393 -14.02 8.32 -26.40
CA LEU A 393 -13.30 9.45 -27.01
C LEU A 393 -13.83 10.81 -26.53
N GLY A 394 -15.12 10.90 -26.21
CA GLY A 394 -15.75 12.10 -25.68
C GLY A 394 -15.17 12.56 -24.34
N SER A 395 -14.69 11.66 -23.46
CA SER A 395 -14.04 12.08 -22.21
C SER A 395 -12.69 12.76 -22.42
N TYR A 396 -12.07 12.57 -23.59
CA TYR A 396 -10.84 13.25 -24.01
C TYR A 396 -11.10 14.49 -24.89
N GLY A 397 -12.36 14.92 -25.02
CA GLY A 397 -12.74 16.04 -25.90
C GLY A 397 -12.74 15.70 -27.39
N ILE A 398 -12.60 14.42 -27.75
CA ILE A 398 -12.56 13.96 -29.14
C ILE A 398 -13.98 13.63 -29.60
N VAL A 399 -14.50 14.44 -30.52
CA VAL A 399 -15.86 14.31 -31.05
C VAL A 399 -15.81 13.96 -32.53
N SER A 400 -16.67 13.05 -32.97
CA SER A 400 -16.78 12.69 -34.38
C SER A 400 -17.32 13.85 -35.21
N LYS A 401 -16.65 14.12 -36.34
CA LYS A 401 -17.02 15.18 -37.28
C LYS A 401 -17.36 14.56 -38.63
N THR A 402 -18.03 15.33 -39.49
CA THR A 402 -18.23 14.92 -40.88
C THR A 402 -16.92 15.15 -41.63
N VAL A 403 -16.26 14.06 -42.02
CA VAL A 403 -14.96 14.08 -42.69
C VAL A 403 -15.16 13.77 -44.17
N ARG A 404 -14.47 14.52 -45.04
CA ARG A 404 -14.41 14.29 -46.48
C ARG A 404 -13.20 13.43 -46.81
N PHE A 405 -13.46 12.26 -47.37
CA PHE A 405 -12.46 11.38 -47.99
C PHE A 405 -12.53 11.64 -49.50
N GLY A 406 -11.40 11.87 -50.17
CA GLY A 406 -11.34 12.41 -51.54
C GLY A 406 -12.46 11.90 -52.47
N GLY A 407 -13.15 12.83 -53.15
CA GLY A 407 -14.39 12.58 -53.91
C GLY A 407 -15.65 13.18 -53.26
N TYR A 408 -16.84 12.66 -53.60
CA TYR A 408 -18.15 13.07 -53.04
C TYR A 408 -18.52 12.33 -51.74
N ALA A 409 -17.67 11.44 -51.23
CA ALA A 409 -17.97 10.61 -50.08
C ALA A 409 -17.72 11.36 -48.75
N THR A 410 -18.79 11.59 -48.00
CA THR A 410 -18.73 12.13 -46.63
C THR A 410 -19.18 11.07 -45.63
N ALA A 411 -18.39 10.85 -44.58
CA ALA A 411 -18.76 9.98 -43.47
C ALA A 411 -18.47 10.65 -42.13
N LYS A 412 -19.10 10.15 -41.06
CA LYS A 412 -18.69 10.52 -39.70
C LYS A 412 -17.35 9.84 -39.37
N GLY A 413 -16.43 10.58 -38.78
CA GLY A 413 -15.08 10.13 -38.54
C GLY A 413 -14.29 11.09 -37.67
N TYR A 414 -12.97 10.88 -37.67
CA TYR A 414 -12.03 11.63 -36.85
C TYR A 414 -10.82 12.06 -37.68
N ASP A 415 -10.30 13.26 -37.39
CA ASP A 415 -9.03 13.75 -37.91
C ASP A 415 -7.91 13.48 -36.89
N LYS A 416 -6.71 13.14 -37.37
CA LYS A 416 -5.50 12.91 -36.57
C LYS A 416 -5.22 14.07 -35.61
N ALA A 417 -5.44 15.30 -36.06
CA ALA A 417 -5.24 16.52 -35.27
C ALA A 417 -6.06 16.55 -33.97
N GLN A 418 -7.21 15.87 -33.92
CA GLN A 418 -8.02 15.79 -32.70
C GLN A 418 -7.37 14.93 -31.62
N PHE A 419 -6.52 13.99 -32.00
CA PHE A 419 -5.87 13.06 -31.08
C PHE A 419 -4.51 13.53 -30.58
N LEU A 420 -3.88 14.52 -31.22
CA LEU A 420 -2.51 14.94 -30.88
C LEU A 420 -2.34 15.32 -29.40
N ASP A 421 -3.26 16.11 -28.83
CA ASP A 421 -3.20 16.50 -27.41
C ASP A 421 -3.44 15.29 -26.49
N ALA A 422 -4.38 14.42 -26.83
CA ALA A 422 -4.65 13.21 -26.06
C ALA A 422 -3.47 12.23 -26.09
N TRP A 423 -2.85 12.01 -27.26
CA TRP A 423 -1.65 11.18 -27.39
C TRP A 423 -0.48 11.78 -26.61
N ALA A 424 -0.23 13.08 -26.74
CA ALA A 424 0.85 13.75 -26.01
C ALA A 424 0.70 13.62 -24.48
N ARG A 425 -0.53 13.61 -23.96
CA ARG A 425 -0.81 13.55 -22.51
C ARG A 425 -0.90 12.14 -21.93
N TYR A 426 -1.48 11.20 -22.67
CA TYR A 426 -1.86 9.89 -22.14
C TYR A 426 -1.06 8.74 -22.73
N VAL A 427 -0.43 8.92 -23.90
CA VAL A 427 0.32 7.88 -24.61
C VAL A 427 1.82 8.16 -24.59
N ASP A 428 2.24 9.35 -25.01
CA ASP A 428 3.66 9.68 -25.22
C ASP A 428 4.43 9.86 -23.90
N VAL A 429 3.73 10.20 -22.83
CA VAL A 429 4.29 10.23 -21.47
C VAL A 429 4.77 8.83 -21.03
N LEU A 430 4.10 7.77 -21.47
CA LEU A 430 4.43 6.39 -21.10
C LEU A 430 5.61 5.82 -21.90
N VAL A 431 5.81 6.30 -23.13
CA VAL A 431 6.94 5.87 -24.00
C VAL A 431 8.27 6.47 -23.52
N THR A 432 8.25 7.70 -23.01
CA THR A 432 9.46 8.36 -22.52
C THR A 432 9.99 7.68 -21.23
N ALA A 433 9.10 7.16 -20.38
CA ALA A 433 9.49 6.43 -19.16
C ALA A 433 10.07 5.03 -19.42
N SER A 434 9.82 4.43 -20.59
CA SER A 434 10.27 3.08 -20.94
C SER A 434 11.52 3.05 -21.83
N THR A 435 11.88 4.17 -22.47
CA THR A 435 13.00 4.24 -23.44
C THR A 435 14.29 4.86 -22.90
N GLU A 436 14.29 5.49 -21.72
CA GLU A 436 15.53 6.02 -21.09
C GLU A 436 16.43 4.93 -20.46
N ASN A 437 16.11 3.64 -20.64
CA ASN A 437 16.92 2.51 -20.17
C ASN A 437 17.84 1.89 -21.25
N GLU A 438 17.99 2.51 -22.43
CA GLU A 438 19.01 2.09 -23.41
C GLU A 438 20.19 3.04 -23.43
N CYS A 439 21.32 2.49 -22.96
CA CYS A 439 22.66 3.05 -22.86
C CYS A 439 23.10 3.78 -24.15
N GLU A 440 23.56 5.02 -24.03
CA GLU A 440 24.28 5.72 -25.10
C GLU A 440 25.55 4.93 -25.48
N PRO A 441 25.83 4.69 -26.78
CA PRO A 441 27.05 4.04 -27.19
C PRO A 441 28.24 5.00 -27.00
N SER A 442 29.16 4.60 -26.12
CA SER A 442 30.47 5.23 -25.96
C SER A 442 31.19 5.34 -27.29
N HIS A 443 31.43 6.57 -27.75
CA HIS A 443 32.33 6.86 -28.85
C HIS A 443 33.74 6.36 -28.51
N THR A 444 34.20 5.38 -29.28
CA THR A 444 35.58 4.90 -29.33
C THR A 444 36.45 5.95 -30.00
N ASN A 445 37.41 6.52 -29.27
CA ASN A 445 38.53 7.23 -29.87
C ASN A 445 39.76 6.33 -29.89
N ALA A 446 40.16 5.97 -31.11
CA ALA A 446 41.38 5.27 -31.43
C ALA A 446 42.60 6.19 -31.30
N GLY A 447 43.62 5.68 -30.59
CA GLY A 447 45.05 5.77 -30.92
C GLY A 447 45.69 7.14 -31.20
N VAL A 448 46.46 7.64 -30.22
CA VAL A 448 47.78 8.23 -30.52
C VAL A 448 48.80 7.69 -29.53
N THR A 449 49.78 6.98 -30.07
CA THR A 449 50.97 6.46 -29.41
C THR A 449 51.95 7.61 -29.14
N GLN A 450 52.42 7.78 -27.90
CA GLN A 450 53.78 8.25 -27.65
C GLN A 450 54.40 7.50 -26.48
N VAL A 451 55.54 6.88 -26.78
CA VAL A 451 56.46 6.19 -25.88
C VAL A 451 57.44 7.22 -25.35
N VAL A 452 57.56 7.37 -24.02
CA VAL A 452 58.83 7.79 -23.38
C VAL A 452 58.99 7.04 -22.06
N THR A 453 60.23 6.61 -21.84
CA THR A 453 60.78 5.61 -20.93
C THR A 453 61.24 6.16 -19.57
N GLY A 454 61.12 5.33 -18.51
CA GLY A 454 62.04 5.24 -17.36
C GLY A 454 61.89 6.31 -16.24
N VAL A 455 62.22 6.11 -14.96
CA VAL A 455 62.97 5.08 -14.20
C VAL A 455 62.62 5.24 -12.69
N THR A 456 62.79 4.16 -11.91
CA THR A 456 63.08 4.06 -10.44
C THR A 456 62.02 4.27 -9.34
N THR A 457 61.94 3.25 -8.47
CA THR A 457 61.43 3.18 -7.08
C THR A 457 62.57 3.49 -6.06
N PRO A 458 62.45 3.36 -4.71
CA PRO A 458 61.35 3.24 -3.70
C PRO A 458 61.58 4.21 -2.47
N PRO A 459 61.22 3.90 -1.19
CA PRO A 459 59.91 3.69 -0.53
C PRO A 459 59.66 4.65 0.68
N ASP A 460 58.45 4.64 1.26
CA ASP A 460 58.20 4.41 2.72
C ASP A 460 56.85 4.96 3.26
N THR A 461 56.17 4.11 4.06
CA THR A 461 55.21 4.39 5.19
C THR A 461 53.93 5.20 4.91
N SER A 462 52.74 4.92 5.47
CA SER A 462 52.27 4.05 6.55
C SER A 462 50.73 3.91 6.47
N CYS A 463 50.21 2.82 7.05
CA CYS A 463 48.82 2.50 7.34
C CYS A 463 47.90 3.66 7.80
N HIS A 464 46.63 3.63 7.36
CA HIS A 464 45.49 3.30 8.25
C HIS A 464 44.29 2.85 7.40
N ALA A 465 43.84 1.63 7.68
CA ALA A 465 42.71 0.97 7.03
C ALA A 465 41.40 1.35 7.73
N SER A 466 40.42 1.82 6.96
CA SER A 466 39.00 1.83 7.34
C SER A 466 38.29 0.76 6.52
N GLN A 467 37.86 -0.30 7.19
CA GLN A 467 37.13 -1.41 6.58
C GLN A 467 35.69 -0.98 6.27
N HIS A 468 35.40 -0.82 4.98
CA HIS A 468 34.04 -0.88 4.45
C HIS A 468 33.58 -2.35 4.43
N LEU A 469 32.55 -2.69 5.21
CA LEU A 469 31.83 -3.94 5.00
C LEU A 469 30.81 -3.76 3.87
N SER A 470 31.14 -4.28 2.69
CA SER A 470 30.21 -4.54 1.59
C SER A 470 29.59 -5.93 1.76
N CYS A 471 28.26 -6.00 1.83
CA CYS A 471 27.51 -7.25 1.88
C CYS A 471 27.24 -7.73 0.44
N ASN A 472 28.05 -8.67 -0.05
CA ASN A 472 27.78 -9.41 -1.29
C ASN A 472 27.48 -10.88 -0.92
N TYR A 473 26.26 -11.34 -1.22
CA TYR A 473 25.89 -12.75 -1.13
C TYR A 473 26.24 -13.44 -2.47
N GLY A 474 27.29 -14.27 -2.44
CA GLY A 474 27.62 -15.23 -3.50
C GLY A 474 27.60 -16.64 -2.93
N GLU A 475 26.89 -17.53 -3.61
CA GLU A 475 26.78 -18.96 -3.34
C GLU A 475 28.18 -19.61 -3.21
N SER A 476 28.42 -20.32 -2.11
CA SER A 476 29.67 -21.04 -1.87
C SER A 476 29.48 -22.52 -2.18
N PHE A 477 29.94 -22.93 -3.36
CA PHE A 477 30.26 -24.31 -3.69
C PHE A 477 31.64 -24.63 -3.09
N SER A 478 31.70 -25.53 -2.12
CA SER A 478 32.96 -26.00 -1.53
C SER A 478 33.50 -27.21 -2.31
N GLN A 479 34.54 -26.99 -3.11
CA GLN A 479 35.41 -28.07 -3.61
C GLN A 479 36.67 -28.13 -2.73
N SER A 480 36.82 -29.21 -1.98
CA SER A 480 38.09 -29.61 -1.38
C SER A 480 38.89 -30.43 -2.40
N LYS A 481 40.11 -29.97 -2.69
CA LYS A 481 41.13 -30.75 -3.40
C LYS A 481 41.77 -31.72 -2.41
N THR A 482 41.79 -33.00 -2.77
CA THR A 482 42.83 -33.96 -2.35
C THR A 482 43.50 -34.53 -3.58
N CYS A 483 44.83 -34.58 -3.55
CA CYS A 483 45.68 -35.21 -4.55
C CYS A 483 46.07 -36.59 -4.02
N ASP A 484 45.80 -37.66 -4.77
CA ASP A 484 46.76 -38.71 -5.13
C ASP A 484 46.07 -39.95 -5.73
N GLY A 485 46.71 -40.50 -6.77
CA GLY A 485 47.02 -41.93 -6.86
C GLY A 485 45.93 -42.91 -7.28
N THR A 486 45.87 -43.18 -8.59
CA THR A 486 45.77 -44.51 -9.24
C THR A 486 44.68 -45.52 -8.87
N ASN A 487 44.03 -45.96 -9.94
CA ASN A 487 43.59 -47.31 -10.30
C ASN A 487 42.22 -47.88 -9.85
N GLU A 488 41.54 -48.32 -10.92
CA GLU A 488 40.83 -49.59 -11.08
C GLU A 488 39.33 -49.70 -10.75
N PHE A 489 38.66 -50.26 -11.76
CA PHE A 489 37.29 -50.72 -11.83
C PHE A 489 37.00 -51.78 -10.75
N ALA A 490 35.84 -51.67 -10.09
CA ALA A 490 35.12 -52.84 -9.60
C ALA A 490 33.61 -52.58 -9.56
N VAL A 491 32.91 -53.33 -10.40
CA VAL A 491 31.46 -53.56 -10.34
C VAL A 491 31.20 -54.62 -9.28
N THR A 492 30.35 -54.36 -8.29
CA THR A 492 29.64 -55.41 -7.56
C THR A 492 28.26 -54.94 -7.16
N ALA A 493 27.26 -55.71 -7.58
CA ALA A 493 25.84 -55.50 -7.33
C ALA A 493 25.33 -56.34 -6.15
N THR A 494 24.30 -55.79 -5.48
CA THR A 494 23.17 -56.44 -4.74
C THR A 494 23.44 -57.15 -3.40
N PRO A 495 22.41 -57.36 -2.51
CA PRO A 495 21.00 -56.98 -2.59
C PRO A 495 20.31 -56.46 -1.29
N LEU A 496 19.08 -55.99 -1.53
CA LEU A 496 17.94 -55.75 -0.63
C LEU A 496 17.69 -56.78 0.49
N GLN A 497 17.31 -56.29 1.67
CA GLN A 497 16.29 -56.90 2.53
C GLN A 497 15.49 -55.82 3.27
N HIS A 498 14.23 -55.60 2.90
CA HIS A 498 13.22 -55.11 3.83
C HIS A 498 11.95 -55.95 3.67
N ARG A 499 11.47 -56.45 4.81
CA ARG A 499 10.31 -57.32 4.98
C ARG A 499 8.99 -56.59 4.73
N ASP A 500 8.08 -57.30 4.07
CA ASP A 500 6.64 -57.05 3.95
C ASP A 500 5.92 -57.01 5.31
N ARG A 501 4.88 -56.17 5.42
CA ARG A 501 3.48 -56.63 5.34
C ARG A 501 2.45 -55.50 5.37
N ASP A 502 1.50 -55.66 4.47
CA ASP A 502 0.30 -54.88 4.16
C ASP A 502 -0.79 -54.84 5.25
N VAL A 503 -1.61 -53.79 5.22
CA VAL A 503 -3.10 -53.90 5.16
C VAL A 503 -3.65 -52.72 4.33
N TYR A 504 -4.35 -53.03 3.24
CA TYR A 504 -5.20 -52.13 2.44
C TYR A 504 -6.68 -52.41 2.79
N GLU A 505 -7.51 -51.37 2.92
CA GLU A 505 -8.94 -51.49 2.65
C GLU A 505 -9.43 -50.26 1.85
N ALA A 506 -10.11 -50.57 0.75
CA ALA A 506 -10.67 -49.65 -0.23
C ALA A 506 -12.20 -49.56 -0.05
N VAL A 507 -12.77 -48.36 -0.15
CA VAL A 507 -14.23 -48.16 -0.20
C VAL A 507 -14.64 -47.76 -1.62
N LYS A 508 -15.45 -48.62 -2.23
CA LYS A 508 -16.06 -48.49 -3.55
C LYS A 508 -17.29 -47.58 -3.52
N TRP A 509 -17.50 -46.89 -4.64
CA TRP A 509 -18.76 -46.24 -5.03
C TRP A 509 -19.74 -47.26 -5.63
N GLY A 510 -21.04 -47.07 -5.40
CA GLY A 510 -22.13 -47.85 -6.01
C GLY A 510 -23.37 -46.99 -6.27
N GLU A 511 -23.87 -47.08 -7.50
CA GLU A 511 -25.08 -46.45 -8.05
C GLU A 511 -26.38 -47.16 -7.61
N GLY A 512 -27.53 -46.45 -7.67
CA GLY A 512 -28.87 -47.07 -7.81
C GLY A 512 -30.05 -46.36 -7.13
N SER A 513 -30.89 -45.67 -7.92
CA SER A 513 -32.25 -45.15 -7.62
C SER A 513 -33.33 -46.29 -7.59
N PRO A 514 -34.68 -46.10 -7.57
CA PRO A 514 -35.60 -44.94 -7.33
C PRO A 514 -36.90 -45.26 -6.48
N LEU A 515 -37.87 -44.30 -6.42
CA LEU A 515 -39.32 -44.39 -6.04
C LEU A 515 -39.67 -44.40 -4.52
N SER A 516 -40.76 -43.84 -3.95
CA SER A 516 -42.00 -43.16 -4.41
C SER A 516 -42.74 -42.49 -3.22
N VAL A 517 -43.39 -41.34 -3.50
CA VAL A 517 -44.72 -40.81 -3.10
C VAL A 517 -45.46 -41.30 -1.83
N ASN A 518 -45.90 -40.35 -0.96
CA ASN A 518 -47.27 -40.15 -0.41
C ASN A 518 -47.20 -39.18 0.80
N SER A 519 -47.71 -37.95 0.71
CA SER A 519 -49.10 -37.47 0.93
C SER A 519 -49.48 -37.35 2.42
N GLU A 520 -49.63 -36.12 2.92
CA GLU A 520 -50.88 -35.58 3.52
C GLU A 520 -50.68 -34.15 4.06
N ASN A 521 -51.74 -33.36 3.92
CA ASN A 521 -51.95 -31.91 4.03
C ASN A 521 -52.57 -31.59 5.41
N PRO A 522 -53.18 -30.41 5.72
CA PRO A 522 -52.95 -28.99 5.39
C PRO A 522 -52.84 -28.12 6.69
N ASP A 523 -52.51 -26.82 6.61
CA ASP A 523 -53.45 -25.75 7.03
C ASP A 523 -52.94 -24.29 6.93
N PHE A 524 -53.89 -23.41 6.58
CA PHE A 524 -53.96 -21.94 6.70
C PHE A 524 -53.15 -20.98 5.77
N LYS A 525 -53.83 -20.58 4.68
CA LYS A 525 -54.36 -19.21 4.35
C LYS A 525 -53.64 -18.00 4.99
N SER A 526 -53.49 -16.82 4.41
CA SER A 526 -53.82 -16.15 3.14
C SER A 526 -53.48 -14.67 3.39
N GLY A 527 -52.95 -13.90 2.44
CA GLY A 527 -52.76 -12.46 2.68
C GLY A 527 -51.99 -11.68 1.64
N ILE A 528 -52.52 -11.60 0.41
CA ILE A 528 -52.11 -10.62 -0.61
C ILE A 528 -52.78 -9.28 -0.28
N ARG A 529 -52.00 -8.17 -0.24
CA ARG A 529 -52.36 -6.88 -0.87
C ARG A 529 -51.09 -6.05 -1.18
N PRO A 530 -50.96 -5.53 -2.41
CA PRO A 530 -50.04 -4.44 -2.77
C PRO A 530 -50.76 -3.07 -2.82
N ILE A 531 -50.01 -2.04 -3.25
CA ILE A 531 -50.40 -0.66 -3.67
C ILE A 531 -50.13 0.36 -2.53
N LEU A 532 -49.15 1.28 -2.64
CA LEU A 532 -48.97 2.39 -3.60
C LEU A 532 -47.49 2.79 -3.73
#